data_AF-A0A6B2V1I2-F1
#
_entry.id   AF-A0A6B2V1I2-F1
#
_cell.length_a   1.000
_cell.length_b   1.000
_cell.length_c   1.000
_cell.angle_alpha   90.00
_cell.angle_beta   90.00
_cell.angle_gamma   90.00
#
_symmetry.space_group_name_H-M   'P 1'
#
loop_
_entity.id
_entity.type
_entity.pdbx_description
1 polymer ?
#
loop_
_entity_poly.entity_id
_entity_poly.type
_entity_poly.pdbx_seq_one_letter_code
_entity_poly.pdbx_strand_id
1 'polypeptide(L)'
;MSGSRRRPGPAGPGGLRVVPGRHQGQERLYVCRPDGGSAAWYDREAARVHLLSEADREDVLQALGPFLTGPVAVGPPPVPTAADLARLSLHPDDDLAPNRPGEALLIALDRDPAPAHRLRPDP
;
A
#
# COMPACT_ATOMS: atom_id res chain seq x y z
N MET A 1 -20.95 -14.48 -5.05
CA MET A 1 -19.70 -15.26 -5.21
C MET A 1 -18.98 -15.26 -3.87
N SER A 2 -19.02 -16.38 -3.13
CA SER A 2 -18.42 -16.48 -1.80
C SER A 2 -16.90 -16.51 -1.91
N GLY A 3 -16.25 -15.41 -1.54
CA GLY A 3 -14.81 -15.38 -1.32
C GLY A 3 -14.46 -16.32 -0.18
N SER A 4 -13.79 -17.42 -0.49
CA SER A 4 -13.24 -18.35 0.49
C SER A 4 -12.36 -17.55 1.44
N ARG A 5 -12.77 -17.38 2.70
CA ARG A 5 -11.92 -16.79 3.75
C ARG A 5 -10.74 -17.74 3.92
N ARG A 6 -9.64 -17.47 3.23
CA ARG A 6 -8.37 -18.17 3.45
C ARG A 6 -7.99 -17.92 4.90
N ARG A 7 -7.84 -19.00 5.68
CA ARG A 7 -7.52 -18.91 7.10
C ARG A 7 -6.19 -18.17 7.28
N PRO A 8 -6.06 -17.33 8.32
CA PRO A 8 -4.77 -16.78 8.70
C PRO A 8 -3.79 -17.92 8.99
N GLY A 9 -2.53 -17.74 8.62
CA GLY A 9 -1.45 -18.64 9.00
C GLY A 9 -1.27 -18.68 10.53
N PRO A 10 -0.57 -19.70 11.05
CA PRO A 10 -0.21 -19.75 12.47
C PRO A 10 0.58 -18.49 12.88
N ALA A 11 0.55 -18.16 14.17
CA ALA A 11 1.38 -17.08 14.71
C ALA A 11 2.86 -17.44 14.55
N GLY A 12 3.62 -16.52 13.96
CA GLY A 12 5.06 -16.55 13.84
C GLY A 12 5.76 -15.82 15.01
N PRO A 13 7.05 -15.50 14.85
CA PRO A 13 7.83 -14.77 15.85
C PRO A 13 7.18 -13.42 16.19
N GLY A 14 7.33 -12.97 17.43
CA GLY A 14 6.71 -11.73 17.92
C GLY A 14 5.17 -11.75 17.94
N GLY A 15 4.53 -12.91 17.71
CA GLY A 15 3.07 -13.02 17.57
C GLY A 15 2.53 -12.53 16.22
N LEU A 16 3.42 -12.29 15.24
CA LEU A 16 3.05 -11.87 13.89
C LEU A 16 2.22 -12.93 13.18
N ARG A 17 1.24 -12.53 12.37
CA ARG A 17 0.40 -13.46 11.58
C ARG A 17 0.45 -13.12 10.11
N VAL A 18 0.61 -14.13 9.27
CA VAL A 18 0.58 -13.99 7.82
C VAL A 18 -0.85 -14.22 7.32
N VAL A 19 -1.42 -13.20 6.68
CA VAL A 19 -2.80 -13.20 6.18
C VAL A 19 -2.81 -12.93 4.68
N PRO A 20 -3.34 -13.84 3.85
CA PRO A 20 -3.49 -13.58 2.42
C PRO A 20 -4.59 -12.55 2.16
N GLY A 21 -4.38 -11.70 1.16
CA GLY A 21 -5.38 -10.72 0.72
C GLY A 21 -5.17 -10.30 -0.73
N ARG A 22 -6.16 -9.59 -1.27
CA ARG A 22 -6.08 -8.97 -2.60
C ARG A 22 -6.11 -7.46 -2.50
N HIS A 23 -5.25 -6.78 -3.25
CA HIS A 23 -5.25 -5.33 -3.38
C HIS A 23 -5.05 -4.96 -4.84
N GLN A 24 -5.96 -4.16 -5.40
CA GLN A 24 -5.93 -3.74 -6.82
C GLN A 24 -5.76 -4.92 -7.79
N GLY A 25 -6.42 -6.05 -7.51
CA GLY A 25 -6.33 -7.27 -8.32
C GLY A 25 -5.13 -8.18 -8.00
N GLN A 26 -4.15 -7.71 -7.21
CA GLN A 26 -2.91 -8.44 -6.93
C GLN A 26 -2.97 -9.25 -5.62
N GLU A 27 -2.40 -10.44 -5.63
CA GLU A 27 -2.28 -11.33 -4.46
C GLU A 27 -1.12 -10.88 -3.57
N ARG A 28 -1.42 -10.61 -2.29
CA ARG A 28 -0.45 -10.17 -1.30
C ARG A 28 -0.56 -10.98 -0.02
N LEU A 29 0.55 -11.10 0.70
CA LEU A 29 0.53 -11.60 2.08
C LEU A 29 0.80 -10.43 3.02
N TYR A 30 -0.14 -10.16 3.90
CA TYR A 30 0.01 -9.17 4.96
C TYR A 30 0.61 -9.82 6.19
N VAL A 31 1.57 -9.15 6.82
CA VAL A 31 2.10 -9.54 8.12
C VAL A 31 1.49 -8.61 9.15
N CYS A 32 0.62 -9.15 10.00
CA CYS A 32 -0.11 -8.39 11.00
C CYS A 32 0.50 -8.61 12.39
N ARG A 33 0.61 -7.53 13.17
CA ARG A 33 0.97 -7.54 14.58
C ARG A 33 -0.21 -8.07 15.43
N PRO A 34 0.05 -8.48 16.69
CA PRO A 34 -1.00 -8.94 17.61
C PRO A 34 -2.11 -7.91 17.87
N ASP A 35 -1.80 -6.62 17.75
CA ASP A 35 -2.74 -5.49 17.88
C ASP A 35 -3.68 -5.33 16.67
N GLY A 36 -3.49 -6.12 15.61
CA GLY A 36 -4.26 -6.06 14.37
C GLY A 36 -3.68 -5.11 13.31
N GLY A 37 -2.64 -4.34 13.63
CA GLY A 37 -1.96 -3.47 12.67
C GLY A 37 -1.09 -4.26 11.69
N SER A 38 -0.87 -3.71 10.49
CA SER A 38 0.11 -4.30 9.55
C SER A 38 1.53 -3.87 9.95
N ALA A 39 2.46 -4.83 9.97
CA ALA A 39 3.90 -4.58 10.04
C ALA A 39 4.54 -4.53 8.65
N ALA A 40 4.02 -5.33 7.72
CA ALA A 40 4.53 -5.42 6.36
C ALA A 40 3.51 -6.05 5.40
N TRP A 41 3.81 -5.98 4.10
CA TRP A 41 3.20 -6.85 3.10
C TRP A 41 4.25 -7.41 2.12
N TYR A 42 4.02 -8.64 1.68
CA TYR A 42 4.78 -9.31 0.64
C TYR A 42 3.98 -9.30 -0.67
N ASP A 43 4.57 -8.68 -1.68
CA ASP A 43 4.12 -8.75 -3.07
C ASP A 43 4.75 -9.98 -3.73
N ARG A 44 3.90 -10.96 -4.06
CA ARG A 44 4.35 -12.24 -4.63
C ARG A 44 4.80 -12.11 -6.08
N GLU A 45 4.27 -11.13 -6.81
CA GLU A 45 4.62 -10.89 -8.21
C GLU A 45 5.98 -10.21 -8.30
N ALA A 46 6.20 -9.19 -7.47
CA ALA A 46 7.46 -8.45 -7.44
C ALA A 46 8.56 -9.11 -6.57
N ALA A 47 8.26 -10.23 -5.92
CA ALA A 47 9.11 -10.86 -4.90
C ALA A 47 9.70 -9.83 -3.92
N ARG A 48 8.81 -9.02 -3.31
CA ARG A 48 9.22 -7.88 -2.48
C ARG A 48 8.44 -7.76 -1.18
N VAL A 49 9.17 -7.54 -0.09
CA VAL A 49 8.61 -7.17 1.21
C VAL A 49 8.68 -5.66 1.40
N HIS A 50 7.54 -5.08 1.71
CA HIS A 50 7.39 -3.69 2.09
C HIS A 50 7.21 -3.62 3.60
N LEU A 51 8.20 -3.08 4.29
CA LEU A 51 8.17 -2.86 5.73
C LEU A 51 7.52 -1.51 6.04
N LEU A 52 6.68 -1.46 7.07
CA LEU A 52 6.16 -0.21 7.63
C LEU A 52 7.07 0.37 8.72
N SER A 53 7.95 -0.45 9.29
CA SER A 53 8.98 -0.06 10.25
C SER A 53 10.19 -0.97 10.09
N GLU A 54 11.39 -0.38 10.13
CA GLU A 54 12.63 -1.16 10.07
C GLU A 54 12.84 -2.01 11.34
N ALA A 55 12.23 -1.61 12.46
CA ALA A 55 12.33 -2.34 13.72
C ALA A 55 11.73 -3.76 13.64
N ASP A 56 10.70 -3.97 12.81
CA ASP A 56 10.03 -5.26 12.68
C ASP A 56 10.68 -6.17 11.63
N ARG A 57 11.79 -5.75 11.01
CA ARG A 57 12.36 -6.40 9.81
C ARG A 57 12.64 -7.89 10.01
N GLU A 58 13.34 -8.23 11.09
CA GLU A 58 13.78 -9.60 11.36
C GLU A 58 12.58 -10.52 11.62
N ASP A 59 11.68 -10.10 12.52
CA ASP A 59 10.46 -10.85 12.84
C ASP A 59 9.57 -11.04 11.60
N VAL A 60 9.43 -10.01 10.76
CA VAL A 60 8.67 -10.07 9.50
C VAL A 60 9.28 -11.09 8.53
N LEU A 61 10.60 -11.04 8.31
CA LEU A 61 11.26 -11.96 7.39
C LEU A 61 11.18 -13.40 7.88
N GLN A 62 11.31 -13.62 9.19
CA GLN A 62 11.17 -14.93 9.78
C GLN A 62 9.72 -15.45 9.69
N ALA A 63 8.72 -14.61 9.94
CA ALA A 63 7.31 -14.98 9.75
C ALA A 63 6.96 -15.30 8.29
N LEU A 64 7.57 -14.60 7.34
CA LEU A 64 7.36 -14.82 5.91
C LEU A 64 8.12 -16.03 5.35
N GLY A 65 9.17 -16.49 6.01
CA GLY A 65 10.05 -17.57 5.54
C GLY A 65 9.34 -18.75 4.85
N PRO A 66 8.27 -19.34 5.44
CA PRO A 66 7.54 -20.45 4.83
C PRO A 66 6.82 -20.12 3.50
N PHE A 67 6.63 -18.84 3.17
CA PHE A 67 5.89 -18.37 2.01
C PHE A 67 6.78 -17.79 0.91
N LEU A 68 8.07 -17.56 1.20
CA LEU A 68 9.03 -17.05 0.23
C LEU A 68 9.48 -18.17 -0.71
N THR A 69 9.48 -17.89 -2.01
CA THR A 69 9.83 -18.87 -3.06
C THR A 69 11.22 -18.65 -3.64
N GLY A 70 12.07 -17.86 -2.98
CA GLY A 70 13.40 -17.49 -3.44
C GLY A 70 13.92 -16.20 -2.79
N PRO A 71 15.00 -15.61 -3.32
CA PRO A 71 15.49 -14.31 -2.89
C PRO A 71 14.39 -13.25 -2.95
N VAL A 72 14.30 -12.43 -1.93
CA VAL A 72 13.27 -11.40 -1.80
C VAL A 72 13.94 -10.04 -1.63
N ALA A 73 13.40 -9.01 -2.28
CA ALA A 73 13.83 -7.64 -2.05
C ALA A 73 13.12 -7.07 -0.83
N VAL A 74 13.84 -6.28 -0.03
CA VAL A 74 13.28 -5.52 1.10
C VAL A 74 13.54 -4.04 0.85
N GLY A 75 12.52 -3.21 1.06
CA GLY A 75 12.65 -1.76 0.96
C GLY A 75 11.87 -1.16 -0.21
N PRO A 76 12.07 0.15 -0.47
CA PRO A 76 11.28 0.89 -1.45
C PRO A 76 11.37 0.25 -2.84
N PRO A 77 10.31 0.34 -3.66
CA PRO A 77 10.35 -0.14 -5.03
C PRO A 77 11.51 0.50 -5.79
N PRO A 78 12.09 -0.19 -6.79
CA PRO A 78 13.15 0.39 -7.59
C PRO A 78 12.63 1.68 -8.24
N VAL A 79 13.47 2.72 -8.23
CA VAL A 79 13.14 3.97 -8.90
C VAL A 79 13.02 3.68 -10.40
N PRO A 80 11.95 4.13 -11.08
CA PRO A 80 11.81 3.97 -12.52
C PRO A 80 13.04 4.53 -13.26
N THR A 81 13.50 3.82 -14.30
CA THR A 81 14.61 4.30 -15.11
C THR A 81 14.17 5.48 -15.98
N ALA A 82 15.12 6.25 -16.52
CA ALA A 82 14.80 7.32 -17.47
C ALA A 82 14.03 6.78 -18.70
N ALA A 83 14.31 5.56 -19.13
CA ALA A 83 13.58 4.91 -20.21
C ALA A 83 12.13 4.56 -19.80
N ASP A 84 11.91 4.11 -18.56
CA ASP A 84 10.56 3.85 -18.05
C ASP A 84 9.76 5.15 -17.96
N LEU A 85 10.39 6.23 -17.49
CA LEU A 85 9.76 7.56 -17.45
C LEU A 85 9.43 8.07 -18.86
N ALA A 86 10.32 7.86 -19.84
CA ALA A 86 10.08 8.27 -21.21
C ALA A 86 8.86 7.56 -21.85
N ARG A 87 8.56 6.32 -21.43
CA ARG A 87 7.34 5.60 -21.85
C ARG A 87 6.07 6.12 -21.19
N LEU A 88 6.20 6.79 -20.05
CA LEU A 88 5.11 7.43 -19.32
C LEU A 88 4.93 8.91 -19.71
N SER A 89 5.79 9.44 -20.60
CA SER A 89 5.68 10.80 -21.10
C SER A 89 4.32 11.02 -21.74
N LEU A 90 3.58 11.96 -21.18
CA LEU A 90 2.25 12.32 -21.60
C LEU A 90 2.31 13.28 -22.80
N HIS A 91 1.37 13.13 -23.74
CA HIS A 91 1.25 14.10 -24.83
C HIS A 91 0.89 15.48 -24.23
N PRO A 92 1.42 16.60 -24.76
CA PRO A 92 1.10 17.93 -24.23
C PRO A 92 -0.41 18.23 -24.13
N ASP A 93 -1.20 17.74 -25.08
CA ASP A 93 -2.65 17.91 -25.07
C ASP A 93 -3.36 17.10 -23.97
N ASP A 94 -2.71 16.03 -23.49
CA ASP A 94 -3.21 15.22 -22.38
C ASP A 94 -2.67 15.71 -21.02
N ASP A 95 -1.68 16.61 -21.01
CA ASP A 95 -1.16 17.22 -19.80
C ASP A 95 -2.20 18.18 -19.21
N LEU A 96 -2.81 17.76 -18.10
CA LEU A 96 -3.78 18.56 -17.36
C LEU A 96 -3.11 19.59 -16.43
N ALA A 97 -1.78 19.66 -16.35
CA ALA A 97 -1.09 20.65 -15.52
C ALA A 97 -1.47 22.12 -15.82
N PRO A 98 -1.78 22.53 -17.07
CA PRO A 98 -2.34 23.84 -17.37
C PRO A 98 -3.81 23.99 -16.95
N ASN A 99 -4.58 22.89 -17.00
CA ASN A 99 -5.99 22.83 -16.62
C ASN A 99 -6.13 22.22 -15.22
N ARG A 100 -5.45 22.80 -14.22
CA ARG A 100 -5.35 22.20 -12.88
C ARG A 100 -6.73 21.84 -12.34
N PRO A 101 -7.06 20.54 -12.23
CA PRO A 101 -8.36 20.12 -11.76
C PRO A 101 -8.53 20.63 -10.32
N GLY A 102 -9.63 21.32 -10.05
CA GLY A 102 -9.93 21.84 -8.72
C GLY A 102 -9.30 23.19 -8.37
N GLU A 103 -8.48 23.84 -9.22
CA GLU A 103 -7.94 25.17 -8.92
C GLU A 103 -9.05 26.23 -8.76
N ALA A 104 -10.07 26.20 -9.63
CA ALA A 104 -11.25 27.05 -9.48
C ALA A 104 -12.00 26.81 -8.14
N LEU A 105 -12.04 25.56 -7.68
CA LEU A 105 -12.66 25.20 -6.40
C LEU A 105 -11.81 25.66 -5.22
N LEU A 106 -10.48 25.52 -5.29
CA LEU A 106 -9.56 26.01 -4.26
C LEU A 106 -9.67 27.53 -4.11
N ILE A 107 -9.74 28.27 -5.22
CA ILE A 107 -9.96 29.73 -5.22
C ILE A 107 -11.32 30.08 -4.59
N ALA A 108 -12.37 29.30 -4.86
CA ALA A 108 -13.69 29.52 -4.28
C ALA A 108 -13.69 29.27 -2.76
N LEU A 109 -13.03 28.21 -2.28
CA LEU A 109 -12.88 27.90 -0.86
C LEU A 109 -12.04 28.95 -0.11
N ASP A 110 -11.02 29.50 -0.76
CA ASP A 110 -10.21 30.56 -0.17
C ASP A 110 -11.00 31.88 -0.04
N ARG A 111 -11.83 32.21 -1.04
CA ARG A 111 -12.70 33.39 -0.99
C ARG A 111 -13.87 33.26 -0.02
N ASP A 112 -14.50 32.09 0.02
CA ASP A 112 -15.65 31.79 0.87
C ASP A 112 -15.39 30.48 1.62
N PRO A 113 -14.64 30.55 2.73
CA PRO A 113 -14.31 29.37 3.52
C PRO A 113 -15.60 28.79 4.07
N ALA A 114 -15.86 27.52 3.73
CA ALA A 114 -17.03 26.82 4.23
C ALA A 114 -17.05 26.87 5.78
N PRO A 115 -18.22 27.08 6.41
CA PRO A 115 -18.33 26.99 7.87
C PRO A 115 -17.83 25.62 8.32
N ALA A 116 -17.10 25.57 9.43
CA ALA A 116 -16.48 24.35 9.94
C ALA A 116 -17.48 23.18 9.86
N HIS A 117 -17.16 22.20 9.01
CA HIS A 117 -17.98 21.00 8.87
C HIS A 117 -18.11 20.38 10.26
N ARG A 118 -19.30 20.47 10.86
CA ARG A 118 -19.63 19.65 12.01
C ARG A 118 -19.59 18.21 11.50
N LEU A 119 -18.57 17.48 11.93
CA LEU A 119 -18.57 16.03 11.79
C LEU A 119 -19.91 15.53 12.32
N ARG A 120 -20.61 14.77 11.48
CA ARG A 120 -21.83 14.10 11.91
C ARG A 120 -21.44 13.22 13.11
N PRO A 121 -22.09 13.36 14.28
CA PRO A 121 -21.84 12.45 15.37
C PRO A 121 -22.20 11.03 14.90
N ASP A 122 -21.30 10.09 15.14
CA ASP A 122 -21.53 8.66 14.85
C ASP A 122 -22.65 8.14 15.77
N PRO A 123 -23.49 7.20 15.31
CA PRO A 123 -24.61 6.66 16.08
C PRO A 123 -24.17 5.71 17.22
#